data_AF-A0A450Z1Z4-F1
#
_entry.id   AF-A0A450Z1Z4-F1
#
_cell.length_a   1.000
_cell.length_b   1.000
_cell.length_c   1.000
_cell.angle_alpha   90.00
_cell.angle_beta   90.00
_cell.angle_gamma   90.00
#
_symmetry.space_group_name_H-M   'P 1'
#
loop_
_entity.id
_entity.type
_entity.pdbx_description
1 polymer ?
#
loop_
_entity_poly.entity_id
_entity_poly.type
_entity_poly.pdbx_seq_one_letter_code
_entity_poly.pdbx_strand_id
1 'polypeptide(L)' 'MHIHLAAPKENQSAVFHQAIPTHDLDAAVAFYEGKLGCTLARRYDDRVTFNFFDHQIVCHLHPDKIDVEDRNPII' A
#
# COMPACT_ATOMS: atom_id res chain seq x y z
N MET A 1 -38.48 22.41 20.41
CA MET A 1 -37.13 21.96 20.81
C MET A 1 -36.88 20.62 20.14
N HIS A 2 -36.12 20.60 19.03
CA HIS A 2 -35.65 19.35 18.43
C HIS A 2 -34.17 19.21 18.78
N ILE A 3 -33.88 18.30 19.69
CA ILE A 3 -32.52 17.88 20.04
C ILE A 3 -32.03 16.96 18.92
N HIS A 4 -31.09 17.44 18.13
CA HIS A 4 -30.34 16.61 17.20
C HIS A 4 -29.31 15.83 18.03
N LEU A 5 -29.55 14.53 18.21
CA LEU A 5 -28.52 13.62 18.71
C LEU A 5 -27.49 13.47 17.58
N ALA A 6 -26.28 13.96 17.81
CA ALA A 6 -25.16 13.68 16.91
C ALA A 6 -24.97 12.16 16.86
N ALA A 7 -25.00 11.58 15.67
CA ALA A 7 -24.64 10.18 15.48
C ALA A 7 -23.25 9.92 16.09
N PRO A 8 -23.01 8.72 16.66
CA PRO A 8 -21.68 8.38 17.15
C PRO A 8 -20.67 8.60 16.02
N LYS A 9 -19.57 9.31 16.29
CA LYS A 9 -18.43 9.36 15.37
C LYS A 9 -17.97 7.93 15.19
N GLU A 10 -18.36 7.32 14.07
CA GLU A 10 -17.86 6.01 13.67
C GLU A 10 -16.34 6.06 13.75
N ASN A 11 -15.75 5.03 14.35
CA ASN A 11 -14.32 4.93 14.59
C ASN A 11 -13.58 5.32 13.31
N GLN A 12 -12.97 6.50 13.31
CA GLN A 12 -12.26 7.04 12.16
C GLN A 12 -11.02 6.17 11.99
N SER A 13 -11.15 5.10 11.19
CA SER A 13 -10.07 4.21 10.83
C SER A 13 -8.99 5.08 10.21
N ALA A 14 -7.90 5.29 10.95
CA ALA A 14 -6.81 6.12 10.49
C ALA A 14 -6.31 5.52 9.17
N VAL A 15 -6.42 6.28 8.08
CA VAL A 15 -5.88 5.86 6.79
C VAL A 15 -4.37 5.75 6.95
N PHE A 16 -3.82 4.56 6.73
CA PHE A 16 -2.38 4.40 6.70
C PHE A 16 -1.86 4.58 5.27
N HIS A 17 -0.66 5.13 5.17
CA HIS A 17 0.11 5.27 3.95
C HIS A 17 1.50 4.67 4.21
N GLN A 18 1.85 3.63 3.46
CA GLN A 18 3.15 2.97 3.59
C GLN A 18 3.91 3.04 2.26
N ALA A 19 5.13 3.59 2.30
CA ALA A 19 6.07 3.53 1.19
C ALA A 19 6.99 2.31 1.34
N ILE A 20 7.21 1.58 0.25
CA ILE A 20 8.01 0.36 0.20
C ILE A 20 8.97 0.47 -0.99
N PRO A 21 10.30 0.31 -0.82
CA PRO A 21 11.20 0.23 -1.95
C PRO A 21 10.95 -1.07 -2.73
N THR A 22 10.93 -1.00 -4.06
CA THR A 22 10.92 -2.18 -4.96
C THR A 22 12.04 -2.10 -5.98
N HIS A 23 12.59 -3.23 -6.39
CA HIS A 23 13.62 -3.31 -7.42
C HIS A 23 12.99 -3.36 -8.83
N ASP A 24 11.70 -3.69 -8.90
CA ASP A 24 10.94 -3.87 -10.12
C ASP A 24 9.48 -3.46 -9.86
N LEU A 25 8.94 -2.55 -10.68
CA LEU A 25 7.57 -2.06 -10.56
C LEU A 25 6.55 -3.10 -11.05
N ASP A 26 6.89 -3.89 -12.06
CA ASP A 26 6.01 -4.93 -12.61
C ASP A 26 5.92 -6.12 -11.66
N ALA A 27 7.04 -6.48 -11.01
CA ALA A 27 7.01 -7.47 -9.94
C ALA A 27 6.12 -7.02 -8.76
N ALA A 28 6.18 -5.73 -8.39
CA ALA A 28 5.29 -5.17 -7.38
C ALA A 28 3.82 -5.25 -7.81
N VAL A 29 3.48 -4.88 -9.04
CA VAL A 29 2.10 -5.00 -9.55
C VAL A 29 1.63 -6.46 -9.53
N ALA A 30 2.43 -7.39 -10.05
CA ALA A 30 2.09 -8.81 -10.07
C ALA A 30 1.81 -9.37 -8.66
N PHE A 31 2.55 -8.89 -7.65
CA PHE A 31 2.34 -9.28 -6.26
C PHE A 31 1.11 -8.61 -5.64
N TYR A 32 1.05 -7.28 -5.61
CA TYR A 32 -0.01 -6.57 -4.90
C TYR A 32 -1.38 -6.75 -5.57
N GLU A 33 -1.46 -6.66 -6.89
CA GLU A 33 -2.72 -6.87 -7.62
C GLU A 33 -3.02 -8.37 -7.77
N GLY A 34 -2.05 -9.15 -8.28
CA GLY A 34 -2.27 -10.53 -8.65
C GLY A 34 -2.29 -11.53 -7.50
N LYS A 35 -1.63 -11.25 -6.36
CA LYS A 35 -1.58 -12.15 -5.20
C LYS A 35 -2.35 -11.62 -4.01
N LEU A 36 -2.25 -10.32 -3.72
CA LEU A 36 -2.92 -9.71 -2.57
C LEU A 36 -4.30 -9.12 -2.90
N GLY A 37 -4.69 -9.05 -4.17
CA GLY A 37 -6.00 -8.52 -4.56
C GLY A 37 -6.14 -7.01 -4.36
N CYS A 38 -5.03 -6.29 -4.27
CA CYS A 38 -5.03 -4.82 -4.27
C CYS A 38 -5.43 -4.29 -5.66
N THR A 39 -5.87 -3.04 -5.74
CA THR A 39 -6.15 -2.39 -7.03
C THR A 39 -5.05 -1.41 -7.36
N LEU A 40 -4.47 -1.48 -8.56
CA LEU A 40 -3.55 -0.44 -9.04
C LEU A 40 -4.30 0.89 -9.21
N ALA A 41 -3.89 1.90 -8.44
CA ALA A 41 -4.52 3.22 -8.46
C ALA A 41 -3.77 4.20 -9.38
N ARG A 42 -2.43 4.22 -9.33
CA ARG A 42 -1.58 5.08 -10.17
C ARG A 42 -0.28 4.39 -10.52
N ARG A 43 0.28 4.74 -11.68
CA ARG A 43 1.61 4.31 -12.14
C ARG A 43 2.37 5.51 -12.70
N TYR A 44 3.66 5.56 -12.37
CA TYR A 44 4.65 6.48 -12.88
C TYR A 44 5.93 5.69 -13.22
N ASP A 45 6.91 6.35 -13.84
CA ASP A 45 8.18 5.72 -14.23
C ASP A 45 9.00 5.23 -13.03
N ASP A 46 8.80 5.84 -11.85
CA ASP A 46 9.59 5.58 -10.64
C ASP A 46 8.77 5.01 -9.47
N ARG A 47 7.45 4.81 -9.62
CA ARG A 47 6.59 4.29 -8.55
C ARG A 47 5.23 3.78 -9.03
N VAL A 48 4.64 2.92 -8.22
CA VAL A 48 3.23 2.49 -8.34
C VAL A 48 2.49 2.70 -7.02
N THR A 49 1.22 3.06 -7.08
CA THR A 49 0.35 3.24 -5.91
C THR A 49 -0.82 2.28 -5.99
N PHE A 50 -1.11 1.60 -4.89
CA PHE A 50 -2.21 0.64 -4.77
C PHE A 50 -3.26 1.12 -3.77
N ASN A 51 -4.53 0.83 -4.07
CA ASN A 51 -5.56 0.71 -3.03
C ASN A 51 -5.36 -0.64 -2.33
N PHE A 52 -5.00 -0.58 -1.06
CA PHE A 52 -4.88 -1.69 -0.14
C PHE A 52 -6.08 -1.66 0.81
N PHE A 53 -7.24 -2.17 0.39
CA PHE A 53 -8.45 -2.26 1.23
C PHE A 53 -8.83 -0.94 1.91
N ASP A 54 -8.97 0.12 1.11
CA ASP A 54 -9.25 1.51 1.55
C ASP A 54 -8.08 2.21 2.26
N HIS A 55 -6.89 1.62 2.16
CA HIS A 55 -5.61 2.22 2.53
C HIS A 55 -4.67 2.38 1.34
N GLN A 56 -3.52 3.02 1.55
CA GLN A 56 -2.56 3.32 0.48
C GLN A 56 -1.21 2.65 0.72
N ILE A 57 -0.75 1.90 -0.29
CA ILE A 57 0.64 1.44 -0.39
C ILE A 57 1.26 2.07 -1.64
N VAL A 58 2.51 2.55 -1.51
CA VAL A 58 3.28 3.09 -2.63
C VAL A 58 4.60 2.33 -2.74
N CYS A 59 4.83 1.71 -3.89
CA CYS A 59 6.11 1.06 -4.18
C CYS A 59 6.98 2.01 -5.01
N HIS A 60 8.12 2.43 -4.47
CA HIS A 60 9.08 3.29 -5.17
C HIS A 60 10.20 2.44 -5.77
N LEU A 61 10.50 2.65 -7.05
CA LEU A 61 11.61 1.98 -7.73
C LEU A 61 12.94 2.42 -7.10
N HIS A 62 13.66 1.46 -6.52
CA HIS A 62 14.96 1.66 -5.88
C HIS A 62 15.89 0.46 -6.12
N PRO A 63 16.34 0.22 -7.37
CA PRO A 63 17.07 -0.98 -7.77
C PRO A 63 18.37 -1.21 -6.99
N ASP A 64 19.04 -0.13 -6.56
CA ASP A 64 20.38 -0.22 -5.96
C ASP A 64 20.40 -0.32 -4.42
N LYS A 65 19.24 -0.38 -3.74
CA LYS A 65 19.18 -0.42 -2.26
C LYS A 65 18.17 -1.42 -1.70
N ILE A 66 17.96 -2.52 -2.42
CA ILE A 66 17.24 -3.66 -1.85
C ILE A 66 18.27 -4.73 -1.58
N ASP A 67 18.62 -4.88 -0.30
CA ASP A 67 19.52 -5.92 0.12
C ASP A 67 18.83 -7.28 -0.07
N VAL A 68 19.35 -8.06 -1.00
CA VAL A 68 18.80 -9.38 -1.35
C VAL A 68 19.30 -10.45 -0.37
N GLU A 69 20.37 -10.15 0.37
CA GLU A 69 21.05 -11.08 1.27
C GLU A 69 20.41 -11.11 2.66
N ASP A 70 19.70 -10.04 3.06
CA ASP A 70 19.03 -9.93 4.36
C ASP A 70 17.61 -10.54 4.37
N ARG A 71 17.43 -11.64 3.64
CA ARG A 71 16.17 -12.41 3.66
C ARG A 71 16.13 -13.20 4.96
N ASN A 72 15.20 -12.84 5.84
CA ASN A 72 14.90 -13.64 7.03
C ASN A 72 14.71 -15.11 6.62
N PRO A 73 15.46 -16.08 7.17
CA PRO A 73 15.28 -17.48 6.81
C PRO A 73 13.82 -17.86 7.07
N ILE A 74 13.21 -18.51 6.07
CA ILE A 74 11.90 -19.12 6.25
C ILE A 74 12.10 -20.28 7.21
N ILE A 75 11.80 -20.04 8.49
CA ILE A 75 11.69 -21.04 9.56
C ILE A 75 10.50 -21.96 9.32
#